data_AF-A0A838HM52-F1
#
_entry.id   AF-A0A838HM52-F1
#
_cell.length_a   1.000
_cell.length_b   1.000
_cell.length_c   1.000
_cell.angle_alpha   90.00
_cell.angle_beta   90.00
_cell.angle_gamma   90.00
#
_symmetry.space_group_name_H-M   'P 1'
#
loop_
_entity.id
_entity.type
_entity.pdbx_description
1 polymer ?
#
loop_
_entity_poly.entity_id
_entity_poly.type
_entity_poly.pdbx_seq_one_letter_code
_entity_poly.pdbx_strand_id
1 'polypeptide(L)'
;MILTMQSGASEEQIAHVVQRVEALGFRAHLIRGSERVVIAVLGDARKPEMEGLETAPGVAHAVRILEPYKLVSRGAKHEGSVVLLDRGIAVGGQVLFIAAGPCSVESREQIGIAARAVADAGANALRGGAFKPRSSPYSFQGLGPAGLDLLAEAAAENGLALVTEVMSEEQIGLVAERADMLQVGARNMQNYELLKALGRCGKPVLLKRGLSATVTELLLSAEYIVQAGNPRVVLCERGIRTFETATRNTLDLNAVAVLKERTHLPVLVDPSHATGVRSLVPAAAKAALAAGADGLLIEVHPDPEAALSDGAQSLAPEEFAALMQDLEGYARLEGRTLAASIPAGGHAALSAGGSAAEGRRPAEAPPRKQPAEISQLRRRIEQLDDQIVRLAAERTRVARVIGRRKSSSQKPVYDATQEALVLAAARDRAARDGLSPDTAEKLIALLIDEAVSTQLGGQAPE
;
A
#
# COMPACT_ATOMS: atom_id res chain seq x y z
N MET A 1 -26.78 -9.02 6.28
CA MET A 1 -26.69 -10.51 6.34
C MET A 1 -28.01 -11.06 5.86
N ILE A 2 -28.02 -12.22 5.21
CA ILE A 2 -29.24 -12.91 4.78
C ILE A 2 -29.28 -14.26 5.48
N LEU A 3 -30.36 -14.52 6.22
CA LEU A 3 -30.65 -15.81 6.84
C LEU A 3 -31.70 -16.51 6.02
N THR A 4 -31.41 -17.72 5.56
CA THR A 4 -32.39 -18.55 4.86
C THR A 4 -32.91 -19.61 5.83
N MET A 5 -34.23 -19.67 6.00
CA MET A 5 -34.87 -20.66 6.84
C MET A 5 -34.97 -22.04 6.14
N GLN A 6 -35.13 -23.10 6.93
CA GLN A 6 -35.40 -24.46 6.44
C GLN A 6 -36.79 -24.52 5.77
N SER A 7 -36.97 -25.42 4.78
CA SER A 7 -38.22 -25.56 3.99
C SER A 7 -39.45 -26.07 4.78
N GLY A 8 -39.39 -26.10 6.11
CA GLY A 8 -40.51 -26.38 7.01
C GLY A 8 -40.36 -25.68 8.35
N ALA A 9 -39.58 -24.58 8.41
CA ALA A 9 -39.41 -23.83 9.63
C ALA A 9 -40.75 -23.31 10.13
N SER A 10 -41.05 -23.54 11.42
CA SER A 10 -42.31 -23.10 12.01
C SER A 10 -42.36 -21.57 12.13
N GLU A 11 -43.57 -21.01 12.21
CA GLU A 11 -43.74 -19.57 12.47
C GLU A 11 -43.08 -19.13 13.78
N GLU A 12 -43.06 -20.02 14.79
CA GLU A 12 -42.35 -19.78 16.05
C GLU A 12 -40.84 -19.67 15.87
N GLN A 13 -40.24 -20.54 15.03
CA GLN A 13 -38.82 -20.48 14.71
C GLN A 13 -38.47 -19.21 13.93
N ILE A 14 -39.31 -18.84 12.95
CA ILE A 14 -39.13 -17.60 12.18
C ILE A 14 -39.22 -16.38 13.10
N ALA A 15 -40.25 -16.32 13.94
CA ALA A 15 -40.44 -15.24 14.91
C ALA A 15 -39.29 -15.16 15.92
N HIS A 16 -38.78 -16.30 16.39
CA HIS A 16 -37.62 -16.36 17.28
C HIS A 16 -36.38 -15.72 16.64
N VAL A 17 -36.08 -16.05 15.38
CA VAL A 17 -34.93 -15.48 14.67
C VAL A 17 -35.10 -13.97 14.47
N VAL A 18 -36.29 -13.52 14.08
CA VAL A 18 -36.60 -12.08 13.93
C VAL A 18 -36.41 -11.34 15.25
N GLN A 19 -36.98 -11.85 16.35
CA GLN A 19 -36.82 -11.24 17.68
C GLN A 19 -35.37 -11.17 18.11
N ARG A 20 -34.58 -12.20 17.78
CA ARG A 20 -33.16 -12.21 18.15
C ARG A 20 -32.34 -11.20 17.35
N VAL A 21 -32.65 -11.02 16.06
CA VAL A 21 -32.07 -9.95 15.24
C VAL A 21 -32.38 -8.58 15.83
N GLU A 22 -33.64 -8.35 16.23
CA GLU A 22 -34.08 -7.07 16.82
C GLU A 22 -33.48 -6.82 18.20
N ALA A 23 -33.37 -7.85 19.04
CA ALA A 23 -32.74 -7.78 20.36
C ALA A 23 -31.24 -7.41 20.29
N LEU A 24 -30.57 -7.78 19.19
CA LEU A 24 -29.18 -7.39 18.91
C LEU A 24 -29.06 -5.95 18.33
N GLY A 25 -30.18 -5.24 18.20
CA GLY A 25 -30.24 -3.86 17.72
C GLY A 25 -30.24 -3.73 16.19
N PHE A 26 -30.58 -4.79 15.45
CA PHE A 26 -30.68 -4.78 14.00
C PHE A 26 -32.13 -4.79 13.54
N ARG A 27 -32.38 -4.39 12.28
CA ARG A 27 -33.70 -4.52 11.68
C ARG A 27 -33.78 -5.80 10.86
N ALA A 28 -34.79 -6.62 11.14
CA ALA A 28 -35.12 -7.79 10.33
C ALA A 28 -36.14 -7.41 9.25
N HIS A 29 -35.91 -7.86 8.02
CA HIS A 29 -36.87 -7.78 6.93
C HIS A 29 -37.21 -9.20 6.46
N LEU A 30 -38.45 -9.60 6.74
CA LEU A 30 -38.94 -10.94 6.43
C LEU A 30 -39.47 -11.00 5.00
N ILE A 31 -38.96 -11.94 4.22
CA ILE A 31 -39.35 -12.20 2.84
C ILE A 31 -39.90 -13.62 2.79
N ARG A 32 -41.20 -13.76 2.53
CA ARG A 32 -41.86 -15.07 2.36
C ARG A 32 -41.86 -15.44 0.88
N GLY A 33 -40.93 -16.31 0.49
CA GLY A 33 -40.91 -16.89 -0.85
C GLY A 33 -41.86 -18.08 -0.97
N SER A 34 -42.09 -18.53 -2.20
CA SER A 34 -42.92 -19.71 -2.50
C SER A 34 -42.34 -21.02 -1.96
N GLU A 35 -41.01 -21.11 -1.82
CA GLU A 35 -40.32 -22.33 -1.37
C GLU A 35 -39.62 -22.19 -0.02
N ARG A 36 -39.20 -20.97 0.33
CA ARG A 36 -38.44 -20.68 1.56
C ARG A 36 -38.75 -19.29 2.10
N VAL A 37 -38.56 -19.16 3.40
CA VAL A 37 -38.57 -17.87 4.10
C VAL A 37 -37.14 -17.37 4.23
N VAL A 38 -36.93 -16.09 3.94
CA VAL A 38 -35.64 -15.41 4.02
C VAL A 38 -35.77 -14.23 4.97
N ILE A 39 -34.80 -14.04 5.85
CA ILE A 39 -34.72 -12.90 6.76
C ILE A 39 -33.49 -12.08 6.39
N ALA A 40 -33.71 -10.91 5.80
CA ALA A 40 -32.66 -9.95 5.53
C ALA A 40 -32.39 -9.11 6.79
N VAL A 41 -31.17 -9.19 7.31
CA VAL A 41 -30.72 -8.39 8.45
C VAL A 41 -30.03 -7.12 7.96
N LEU A 42 -30.61 -5.97 8.31
CA LEU A 42 -30.17 -4.64 7.93
C LEU A 42 -29.35 -4.01 9.05
N GLY A 43 -28.19 -3.44 8.69
CA GLY A 43 -27.22 -2.82 9.60
C GLY A 43 -25.82 -3.44 9.50
N ASP A 44 -24.89 -2.95 10.33
CA ASP A 44 -23.50 -3.45 10.38
C ASP A 44 -23.42 -4.83 11.08
N ALA A 45 -23.75 -5.88 10.35
CA ALA A 45 -23.83 -7.25 10.85
C ALA A 45 -22.46 -7.95 11.03
N ARG A 46 -21.36 -7.19 11.20
CA ARG A 46 -20.02 -7.75 11.48
C ARG A 46 -19.78 -8.10 12.95
N LYS A 47 -20.78 -7.87 13.81
CA LYS A 47 -20.68 -8.09 15.26
C LYS A 47 -20.66 -9.60 15.61
N PRO A 48 -19.83 -10.06 16.57
CA PRO A 48 -19.73 -11.47 16.97
C PRO A 48 -21.07 -12.10 17.37
N GLU A 49 -21.96 -11.32 17.97
CA GLU A 49 -23.27 -11.75 18.45
C GLU A 49 -24.18 -12.26 17.30
N MET A 50 -23.83 -11.93 16.05
CA MET A 50 -24.52 -12.41 14.85
C MET A 50 -24.22 -13.87 14.51
N GLU A 51 -23.08 -14.43 14.94
CA GLU A 51 -22.69 -15.83 14.64
C GLU A 51 -23.69 -16.83 15.20
N GLY A 52 -24.25 -16.54 16.38
CA GLY A 52 -25.26 -17.40 16.95
C GLY A 52 -26.46 -17.56 16.01
N LEU A 53 -26.80 -16.55 15.19
CA LEU A 53 -28.02 -16.58 14.35
C LEU A 53 -27.94 -17.70 13.31
N GLU A 54 -26.73 -18.08 12.90
CA GLU A 54 -26.50 -19.18 11.96
C GLU A 54 -26.89 -20.53 12.55
N THR A 55 -26.81 -20.68 13.88
CA THR A 55 -27.15 -21.91 14.61
C THR A 55 -28.54 -21.87 15.24
N ALA A 56 -29.31 -20.79 15.01
CA ALA A 56 -30.66 -20.69 15.54
C ALA A 56 -31.59 -21.78 14.96
N PRO A 57 -32.49 -22.37 15.77
CA PRO A 57 -33.43 -23.37 15.27
C PRO A 57 -34.23 -22.86 14.06
N GLY A 58 -34.33 -23.68 13.02
CA GLY A 58 -35.04 -23.36 11.78
C GLY A 58 -34.21 -22.58 10.75
N VAL A 59 -33.00 -22.13 11.07
CA VAL A 59 -32.06 -21.54 10.09
C VAL A 59 -31.39 -22.67 9.30
N ALA A 60 -31.38 -22.56 7.98
CA ALA A 60 -30.71 -23.50 7.08
C ALA A 60 -29.29 -23.05 6.74
N HIS A 61 -29.12 -21.76 6.42
CA HIS A 61 -27.82 -21.17 6.13
C HIS A 61 -27.88 -19.65 6.30
N ALA A 62 -26.71 -19.06 6.54
CA ALA A 62 -26.51 -17.64 6.66
C ALA A 62 -25.47 -17.15 5.66
N VAL A 63 -25.73 -16.01 5.04
CA VAL A 63 -24.82 -15.36 4.10
C VAL A 63 -24.55 -13.94 4.57
N ARG A 64 -23.28 -13.63 4.82
CA ARG A 64 -22.85 -12.26 5.08
C ARG A 64 -22.72 -11.53 3.73
N ILE A 65 -23.33 -10.36 3.65
CA ILE A 65 -23.31 -9.52 2.43
C ILE A 65 -22.14 -8.54 2.46
N LEU A 66 -21.84 -7.98 3.65
CA LEU A 66 -20.71 -7.08 3.83
C LEU A 66 -19.43 -7.89 4.02
N GLU A 67 -18.31 -7.36 3.52
CA GLU A 67 -17.00 -7.91 3.79
C GLU A 67 -16.72 -7.90 5.31
N PRO A 68 -16.01 -8.91 5.83
CA PRO A 68 -15.74 -9.01 7.26
C PRO A 68 -14.70 -8.00 7.75
N TYR A 69 -14.01 -7.28 6.85
CA TYR A 69 -13.06 -6.21 7.13
C TYR A 69 -13.63 -4.85 6.69
N LYS A 70 -13.38 -3.79 7.44
CA LYS A 70 -13.90 -2.45 7.15
C LYS A 70 -12.78 -1.49 6.80
N LEU A 71 -11.84 -1.31 7.71
CA LEU A 71 -10.86 -0.22 7.69
C LEU A 71 -9.90 -0.36 6.52
N VAL A 72 -9.57 -1.58 6.11
CA VAL A 72 -8.70 -1.84 4.96
C VAL A 72 -9.42 -1.91 3.62
N SER A 73 -10.76 -1.86 3.58
CA SER A 73 -11.51 -2.06 2.34
C SER A 73 -11.52 -0.82 1.46
N ARG A 74 -11.64 -1.02 0.13
CA ARG A 74 -11.89 0.10 -0.80
C ARG A 74 -13.21 0.83 -0.50
N GLY A 75 -14.17 0.14 0.10
CA GLY A 75 -15.41 0.77 0.57
C GLY A 75 -15.20 1.79 1.69
N ALA A 76 -14.14 1.65 2.51
CA ALA A 76 -13.79 2.65 3.52
C ALA A 76 -12.91 3.77 2.97
N LYS A 77 -12.03 3.46 2.01
CA LYS A 77 -11.20 4.45 1.30
C LYS A 77 -11.08 4.08 -0.17
N HIS A 78 -11.63 4.91 -1.05
CA HIS A 78 -11.62 4.66 -2.49
C HIS A 78 -10.21 4.72 -3.09
N GLU A 79 -9.43 5.74 -2.72
CA GLU A 79 -8.08 5.98 -3.24
C GLU A 79 -7.05 5.01 -2.66
N GLY A 80 -6.05 4.64 -3.45
CA GLY A 80 -4.91 3.87 -2.95
C GLY A 80 -4.18 4.60 -1.81
N SER A 81 -3.83 3.87 -0.76
CA SER A 81 -2.92 4.37 0.27
C SER A 81 -1.51 4.43 -0.25
N VAL A 82 -0.80 5.50 0.13
CA VAL A 82 0.63 5.63 -0.04
C VAL A 82 1.27 5.55 1.35
N VAL A 83 2.13 4.56 1.55
CA VAL A 83 2.85 4.38 2.82
C VAL A 83 4.22 5.04 2.69
N LEU A 84 4.42 6.13 3.41
CA LEU A 84 5.70 6.82 3.48
C LEU A 84 6.64 6.11 4.44
N LEU A 85 7.87 5.89 3.98
CA LEU A 85 9.02 5.49 4.76
C LEU A 85 9.92 6.71 4.99
N ASP A 86 10.99 6.54 5.76
CA ASP A 86 11.99 7.60 5.92
C ASP A 86 12.69 7.90 4.57
N ARG A 87 13.37 9.04 4.50
CA ARG A 87 14.12 9.50 3.31
C ARG A 87 13.27 9.75 2.05
N GLY A 88 11.95 9.89 2.20
CA GLY A 88 11.04 10.22 1.09
C GLY A 88 10.71 9.03 0.17
N ILE A 89 11.02 7.81 0.60
CA ILE A 89 10.62 6.58 -0.10
C ILE A 89 9.17 6.27 0.24
N ALA A 90 8.41 5.79 -0.75
CA ALA A 90 6.99 5.52 -0.61
C ALA A 90 6.60 4.20 -1.24
N VAL A 91 5.56 3.55 -0.70
CA VAL A 91 4.96 2.33 -1.26
C VAL A 91 3.52 2.61 -1.68
N GLY A 92 3.13 2.18 -2.88
CA GLY A 92 1.79 2.43 -3.44
C GLY A 92 1.66 3.70 -4.29
N GLY A 93 2.77 4.40 -4.56
CA GLY A 93 2.84 5.56 -5.44
C GLY A 93 3.30 5.24 -6.86
N GLN A 94 3.63 6.29 -7.61
CA GLN A 94 4.13 6.19 -8.99
C GLN A 94 5.49 5.50 -9.11
N VAL A 95 6.30 5.58 -8.06
CA VAL A 95 7.59 4.89 -7.98
C VAL A 95 7.36 3.49 -7.43
N LEU A 96 7.87 2.48 -8.13
CA LEU A 96 7.85 1.10 -7.67
C LEU A 96 8.76 0.93 -6.46
N PHE A 97 8.27 0.21 -5.44
CA PHE A 97 9.06 -0.12 -4.27
C PHE A 97 9.81 -1.44 -4.49
N ILE A 98 11.12 -1.38 -4.66
CA ILE A 98 11.96 -2.56 -4.89
C ILE A 98 12.86 -2.75 -3.68
N ALA A 99 12.51 -3.76 -2.87
CA ALA A 99 13.29 -4.20 -1.74
C ALA A 99 14.09 -5.44 -2.11
N ALA A 100 15.41 -5.32 -2.18
CA ALA A 100 16.30 -6.41 -2.58
C ALA A 100 17.44 -6.59 -1.57
N GLY A 101 17.95 -7.81 -1.44
CA GLY A 101 19.02 -8.12 -0.51
C GLY A 101 18.97 -9.57 -0.02
N PRO A 102 19.90 -9.98 0.86
CA PRO A 102 20.08 -11.39 1.17
C PRO A 102 18.98 -11.95 2.07
N CYS A 103 18.84 -13.28 2.05
CA CYS A 103 17.90 -13.97 2.93
C CYS A 103 18.20 -13.75 4.42
N SER A 104 19.48 -13.79 4.76
CA SER A 104 20.01 -13.61 6.11
C SER A 104 21.24 -12.71 6.05
N VAL A 105 21.53 -12.03 7.15
CA VAL A 105 22.81 -11.34 7.33
C VAL A 105 23.83 -12.36 7.80
N GLU A 106 24.94 -12.46 7.09
CA GLU A 106 25.95 -13.50 7.34
C GLU A 106 27.26 -12.90 7.85
N SER A 107 27.66 -11.76 7.29
CA SER A 107 28.83 -10.99 7.72
C SER A 107 28.71 -9.52 7.30
N ARG A 108 29.58 -8.66 7.84
CA ARG A 108 29.69 -7.24 7.44
C ARG A 108 30.04 -7.09 5.96
N GLU A 109 30.98 -7.89 5.47
CA GLU A 109 31.43 -7.86 4.08
C GLU A 109 30.30 -8.30 3.14
N GLN A 110 29.64 -9.41 3.47
CA GLN A 110 28.53 -9.96 2.67
C GLN A 110 27.38 -8.96 2.52
N ILE A 111 26.94 -8.34 3.62
CA ILE A 111 25.82 -7.38 3.54
C ILE A 111 26.24 -6.07 2.86
N GLY A 112 27.49 -5.62 3.04
CA GLY A 112 28.01 -4.43 2.38
C GLY A 112 28.06 -4.58 0.86
N ILE A 113 28.56 -5.72 0.37
CA ILE A 113 28.58 -6.04 -1.07
C ILE A 113 27.15 -6.12 -1.61
N ALA A 114 26.26 -6.83 -0.92
CA ALA A 114 24.88 -6.99 -1.35
C ALA A 114 24.14 -5.64 -1.42
N ALA A 115 24.25 -4.80 -0.38
CA ALA A 115 23.58 -3.51 -0.31
C ALA A 115 24.04 -2.55 -1.42
N ARG A 116 25.35 -2.50 -1.67
CA ARG A 116 25.89 -1.70 -2.78
C ARG A 116 25.39 -2.21 -4.12
N ALA A 117 25.47 -3.52 -4.37
CA ALA A 117 25.05 -4.10 -5.64
C ALA A 117 23.57 -3.84 -5.95
N VAL A 118 22.67 -4.00 -4.97
CA VAL A 118 21.23 -3.74 -5.21
C VAL A 118 20.93 -2.25 -5.36
N ALA A 119 21.65 -1.37 -4.66
CA ALA A 119 21.52 0.08 -4.84
C ALA A 119 21.99 0.53 -6.22
N ASP A 120 23.16 0.05 -6.67
CA ASP A 120 23.72 0.36 -8.00
C ASP A 120 22.80 -0.13 -9.12
N ALA A 121 22.07 -1.23 -8.90
CA ALA A 121 21.05 -1.76 -9.81
C ALA A 121 19.69 -1.04 -9.72
N GLY A 122 19.50 -0.10 -8.79
CA GLY A 122 18.32 0.76 -8.70
C GLY A 122 17.24 0.33 -7.72
N ALA A 123 17.52 -0.59 -6.79
CA ALA A 123 16.65 -0.85 -5.66
C ALA A 123 16.56 0.40 -4.76
N ASN A 124 15.41 0.62 -4.12
CA ASN A 124 15.23 1.71 -3.16
C ASN A 124 15.11 1.23 -1.71
N ALA A 125 15.12 -0.08 -1.50
CA ALA A 125 15.17 -0.66 -0.17
C ALA A 125 16.10 -1.88 -0.10
N LEU A 126 16.80 -1.99 1.03
CA LEU A 126 17.52 -3.17 1.43
C LEU A 126 16.58 -4.06 2.25
N ARG A 127 16.52 -5.34 1.91
CA ARG A 127 15.88 -6.35 2.75
C ARG A 127 16.91 -7.32 3.31
N GLY A 128 16.68 -7.79 4.53
CA GLY A 128 17.54 -8.81 5.15
C GLY A 128 16.98 -9.39 6.44
N GLY A 129 17.31 -10.64 6.75
CA GLY A 129 16.89 -11.31 8.00
C GLY A 129 18.00 -11.29 9.05
N ALA A 130 17.84 -10.49 10.10
CA ALA A 130 18.70 -10.56 11.29
C ALA A 130 18.34 -11.74 12.20
N PHE A 131 17.05 -12.09 12.23
CA PHE A 131 16.48 -13.22 12.96
C PHE A 131 15.81 -14.18 11.97
N LYS A 132 15.99 -15.50 12.13
CA LYS A 132 15.48 -16.50 11.18
C LYS A 132 14.54 -17.51 11.84
N PRO A 133 13.26 -17.59 11.41
CA PRO A 133 12.36 -18.64 11.87
C PRO A 133 12.64 -19.92 11.07
N ARG A 134 13.51 -20.79 11.60
CA ARG A 134 13.92 -22.03 10.93
C ARG A 134 13.07 -23.22 11.40
N SER A 135 12.72 -24.10 10.46
CA SER A 135 12.05 -25.36 10.79
C SER A 135 12.94 -26.31 11.60
N SER A 136 14.26 -26.16 11.51
CA SER A 136 15.25 -26.97 12.25
C SER A 136 16.06 -26.07 13.19
N PRO A 137 16.25 -26.46 14.47
CA PRO A 137 17.05 -25.70 15.43
C PRO A 137 18.56 -25.71 15.12
N TYR A 138 19.04 -26.65 14.30
CA TYR A 138 20.45 -26.75 13.90
C TYR A 138 20.82 -25.84 12.72
N SER A 139 19.82 -25.19 12.11
CA SER A 139 20.06 -24.24 11.03
C SER A 139 20.61 -22.92 11.57
N PHE A 140 21.27 -22.13 10.71
CA PHE A 140 21.67 -20.76 11.05
C PHE A 140 20.46 -19.92 11.49
N GLN A 141 20.50 -19.42 12.73
CA GLN A 141 19.40 -18.69 13.37
C GLN A 141 19.41 -17.18 13.08
N GLY A 142 20.45 -16.70 12.40
CA GLY A 142 20.73 -15.27 12.21
C GLY A 142 21.70 -14.72 13.26
N LEU A 143 22.25 -13.54 12.99
CA LEU A 143 23.18 -12.84 13.90
C LEU A 143 22.46 -12.03 14.99
N GLY A 144 21.12 -12.01 15.00
CA GLY A 144 20.33 -11.29 15.98
C GLY A 144 20.61 -9.77 15.96
N PRO A 145 20.70 -9.10 17.12
CA PRO A 145 20.93 -7.65 17.21
C PRO A 145 22.15 -7.17 16.42
N ALA A 146 23.26 -7.91 16.43
CA ALA A 146 24.46 -7.54 15.68
C ALA A 146 24.22 -7.56 14.16
N GLY A 147 23.44 -8.52 13.66
CA GLY A 147 23.04 -8.56 12.24
C GLY A 147 22.13 -7.40 11.86
N LEU A 148 21.29 -6.96 12.79
CA LEU A 148 20.40 -5.82 12.59
C LEU A 148 21.18 -4.50 12.51
N ASP A 149 22.22 -4.32 13.33
CA ASP A 149 23.12 -3.17 13.25
C ASP A 149 23.85 -3.12 11.90
N LEU A 150 24.37 -4.27 11.44
CA LEU A 150 25.02 -4.40 10.13
C LEU A 150 24.09 -4.06 8.96
N LEU A 151 22.82 -4.48 9.04
CA LEU A 151 21.80 -4.12 8.04
C LEU A 151 21.53 -2.63 8.00
N ALA A 152 21.38 -2.01 9.17
CA ALA A 152 21.09 -0.59 9.29
C ALA A 152 22.24 0.26 8.73
N GLU A 153 23.48 -0.13 9.04
CA GLU A 153 24.68 0.51 8.51
C GLU A 153 24.75 0.38 6.98
N ALA A 154 24.63 -0.84 6.46
CA ALA A 154 24.71 -1.08 5.02
C ALA A 154 23.58 -0.37 4.23
N ALA A 155 22.36 -0.32 4.77
CA ALA A 155 21.26 0.43 4.17
C ALA A 155 21.54 1.93 4.17
N ALA A 156 22.01 2.49 5.29
CA ALA A 156 22.30 3.91 5.42
C ALA A 156 23.45 4.38 4.49
N GLU A 157 24.51 3.60 4.39
CA GLU A 157 25.66 3.89 3.51
C GLU A 157 25.29 3.95 2.03
N ASN A 158 24.26 3.21 1.62
CA ASN A 158 23.81 3.11 0.23
C ASN A 158 22.50 3.86 -0.02
N GLY A 159 22.00 4.63 0.95
CA GLY A 159 20.78 5.43 0.79
C GLY A 159 19.50 4.62 0.61
N LEU A 160 19.47 3.36 1.07
CA LEU A 160 18.34 2.45 0.96
C LEU A 160 17.44 2.55 2.21
N ALA A 161 16.13 2.33 2.05
CA ALA A 161 15.25 2.02 3.18
C ALA A 161 15.51 0.59 3.68
N LEU A 162 15.39 0.34 4.98
CA LEU A 162 15.58 -0.97 5.58
C LEU A 162 14.24 -1.67 5.86
N VAL A 163 14.07 -2.86 5.29
CA VAL A 163 12.98 -3.80 5.58
C VAL A 163 13.54 -5.05 6.25
N THR A 164 13.11 -5.36 7.46
CA THR A 164 13.57 -6.56 8.18
C THR A 164 12.46 -7.19 9.02
N GLU A 165 12.59 -8.49 9.30
CA GLU A 165 11.54 -9.28 9.93
C GLU A 165 11.55 -9.14 11.45
N VAL A 166 10.35 -9.05 12.02
CA VAL A 166 10.08 -9.12 13.45
C VAL A 166 9.29 -10.40 13.73
N MET A 167 9.77 -11.21 14.68
CA MET A 167 9.20 -12.54 14.94
C MET A 167 8.38 -12.61 16.23
N SER A 168 8.60 -11.67 17.15
CA SER A 168 7.91 -11.59 18.45
C SER A 168 7.72 -10.14 18.90
N GLU A 169 6.81 -9.92 19.86
CA GLU A 169 6.51 -8.59 20.42
C GLU A 169 7.74 -7.96 21.08
N GLU A 170 8.56 -8.76 21.77
CA GLU A 170 9.80 -8.32 22.43
C GLU A 170 10.82 -7.72 21.45
N GLN A 171 10.81 -8.16 20.20
CA GLN A 171 11.72 -7.67 19.16
C GLN A 171 11.28 -6.34 18.56
N ILE A 172 10.02 -5.92 18.73
CA ILE A 172 9.46 -4.75 18.04
C ILE A 172 10.27 -3.50 18.35
N GLY A 173 10.59 -3.24 19.61
CA GLY A 173 11.34 -2.04 20.02
C GLY A 173 12.71 -1.99 19.33
N LEU A 174 13.49 -3.06 19.46
CA LEU A 174 14.83 -3.17 18.87
C LEU A 174 14.82 -3.01 17.34
N VAL A 175 13.86 -3.64 16.66
CA VAL A 175 13.74 -3.60 15.19
C VAL A 175 13.24 -2.23 14.72
N ALA A 176 12.25 -1.64 15.40
CA ALA A 176 11.68 -0.35 15.06
C ALA A 176 12.69 0.81 15.14
N GLU A 177 13.69 0.72 16.01
CA GLU A 177 14.76 1.73 16.11
C GLU A 177 15.62 1.81 14.84
N ARG A 178 15.75 0.70 14.10
CA ARG A 178 16.72 0.57 12.99
C ARG A 178 16.05 0.42 11.63
N ALA A 179 14.88 -0.20 11.58
CA ALA A 179 14.16 -0.47 10.36
C ALA A 179 13.17 0.65 10.01
N ASP A 180 13.01 0.86 8.70
CA ASP A 180 12.01 1.77 8.15
C ASP A 180 10.64 1.07 8.02
N MET A 181 10.64 -0.25 7.84
CA MET A 181 9.43 -1.06 7.77
C MET A 181 9.64 -2.45 8.41
N LEU A 182 8.71 -2.85 9.28
CA LEU A 182 8.75 -4.13 9.99
C LEU A 182 8.02 -5.19 9.18
N GLN A 183 8.73 -6.24 8.77
CA GLN A 183 8.14 -7.37 8.06
C GLN A 183 7.56 -8.38 9.04
N VAL A 184 6.32 -8.80 8.80
CA VAL A 184 5.72 -10.00 9.40
C VAL A 184 5.81 -11.13 8.39
N GLY A 185 6.58 -12.17 8.71
CA GLY A 185 6.71 -13.35 7.86
C GLY A 185 5.39 -14.14 7.76
N ALA A 186 5.26 -14.93 6.69
CA ALA A 186 4.04 -15.71 6.39
C ALA A 186 3.59 -16.63 7.54
N ARG A 187 4.52 -17.12 8.36
CA ARG A 187 4.22 -17.99 9.53
C ARG A 187 3.55 -17.23 10.68
N ASN A 188 3.77 -15.92 10.75
CA ASN A 188 3.24 -15.04 11.78
C ASN A 188 2.03 -14.21 11.28
N MET A 189 1.53 -14.44 10.05
CA MET A 189 0.41 -13.66 9.51
C MET A 189 -0.82 -13.68 10.43
N GLN A 190 -1.07 -14.79 11.14
CA GLN A 190 -2.18 -14.93 12.10
C GLN A 190 -1.73 -14.93 13.56
N ASN A 191 -0.51 -14.44 13.84
CA ASN A 191 -0.08 -14.20 15.22
C ASN A 191 -0.72 -12.89 15.72
N TYR A 192 -2.00 -12.95 16.09
CA TYR A 192 -2.81 -11.75 16.34
C TYR A 192 -2.28 -10.86 17.46
N GLU A 193 -1.62 -11.41 18.47
CA GLU A 193 -0.99 -10.61 19.53
C GLU A 193 0.19 -9.80 18.98
N LEU A 194 1.03 -10.41 18.14
CA LEU A 194 2.07 -9.69 17.40
C LEU A 194 1.48 -8.59 16.50
N LEU A 195 0.41 -8.88 15.75
CA LEU A 195 -0.22 -7.90 14.86
C LEU A 195 -0.79 -6.71 15.63
N LYS A 196 -1.46 -6.95 16.77
CA LYS A 196 -1.97 -5.88 17.64
C LYS A 196 -0.84 -5.04 18.21
N ALA A 197 0.28 -5.67 18.61
CA ALA A 197 1.46 -4.95 19.10
C ALA A 197 2.09 -4.06 18.01
N LEU A 198 2.17 -4.56 16.77
CA LEU A 198 2.61 -3.78 15.61
C LEU A 198 1.64 -2.64 15.25
N GLY A 199 0.36 -2.81 15.54
CA GLY A 199 -0.64 -1.74 15.47
C GLY A 199 -0.35 -0.57 16.40
N ARG A 200 0.36 -0.81 17.50
CA ARG A 200 0.71 0.21 18.51
C ARG A 200 2.12 0.78 18.36
N CYS A 201 2.98 0.17 17.53
CA CYS A 201 4.39 0.54 17.46
C CYS A 201 4.69 1.79 16.62
N GLY A 202 3.74 2.21 15.76
CA GLY A 202 3.90 3.41 14.96
C GLY A 202 4.95 3.31 13.84
N LYS A 203 5.38 2.12 13.42
CA LYS A 203 6.21 1.93 12.22
C LYS A 203 5.42 1.26 11.08
N PRO A 204 5.72 1.55 9.81
CA PRO A 204 5.16 0.81 8.68
C PRO A 204 5.33 -0.71 8.83
N VAL A 205 4.31 -1.49 8.42
CA VAL A 205 4.32 -2.96 8.50
C VAL A 205 4.15 -3.58 7.13
N LEU A 206 5.07 -4.48 6.76
CA LEU A 206 4.95 -5.36 5.60
C LEU A 206 4.39 -6.70 6.02
N LEU A 207 3.13 -6.98 5.71
CA LEU A 207 2.43 -8.21 6.08
C LEU A 207 2.46 -9.23 4.93
N LYS A 208 3.24 -10.31 5.10
CA LYS A 208 3.24 -11.42 4.14
C LYS A 208 2.02 -12.31 4.29
N ARG A 209 1.43 -12.71 3.17
CA ARG A 209 0.36 -13.71 3.12
C ARG A 209 0.83 -15.04 3.71
N GLY A 210 -0.02 -15.66 4.52
CA GLY A 210 0.20 -16.98 5.09
C GLY A 210 0.16 -18.08 4.03
N LEU A 211 0.87 -19.18 4.31
CA LEU A 211 1.08 -20.28 3.34
C LEU A 211 -0.22 -20.88 2.79
N SER A 212 -1.31 -20.85 3.55
CA SER A 212 -2.60 -21.40 3.16
C SER A 212 -3.75 -20.42 3.42
N ALA A 213 -3.41 -19.14 3.58
CA ALA A 213 -4.41 -18.11 3.86
C ALA A 213 -5.17 -17.72 2.60
N THR A 214 -6.48 -17.55 2.73
CA THR A 214 -7.31 -16.86 1.76
C THR A 214 -6.99 -15.36 1.72
N VAL A 215 -7.40 -14.68 0.65
CA VAL A 215 -7.29 -13.21 0.56
C VAL A 215 -8.07 -12.53 1.70
N THR A 216 -9.23 -13.06 2.07
CA THR A 216 -10.03 -12.54 3.18
C THR A 216 -9.30 -12.63 4.51
N GLU A 217 -8.61 -13.73 4.80
CA GLU A 217 -7.83 -13.89 6.04
C GLU A 217 -6.61 -12.97 6.08
N LEU A 218 -5.97 -12.72 4.94
CA LEU A 218 -4.90 -11.72 4.83
C LEU A 218 -5.44 -10.31 5.16
N LEU A 219 -6.58 -9.93 4.59
CA LEU A 219 -7.20 -8.62 4.84
C LEU A 219 -7.68 -8.47 6.28
N LEU A 220 -8.22 -9.52 6.89
CA LEU A 220 -8.54 -9.52 8.33
C LEU A 220 -7.28 -9.39 9.20
N SER A 221 -6.18 -10.02 8.82
CA SER A 221 -4.90 -9.89 9.53
C SER A 221 -4.36 -8.44 9.43
N ALA A 222 -4.50 -7.80 8.28
CA ALA A 222 -4.21 -6.38 8.13
C ALA A 222 -5.16 -5.49 8.96
N GLU A 223 -6.45 -5.83 9.01
CA GLU A 223 -7.45 -5.14 9.82
C GLU A 223 -7.06 -5.11 11.31
N TYR A 224 -6.50 -6.20 11.87
CA TYR A 224 -5.99 -6.21 13.26
C TYR A 224 -4.94 -5.13 13.52
N ILE A 225 -4.02 -4.92 12.58
CA ILE A 225 -2.96 -3.90 12.70
C ILE A 225 -3.58 -2.50 12.62
N VAL A 226 -4.46 -2.27 11.64
CA VAL A 226 -5.11 -0.96 11.43
C VAL A 226 -6.04 -0.60 12.57
N GLN A 227 -6.84 -1.55 13.05
CA GLN A 227 -7.75 -1.38 14.19
C GLN A 227 -6.99 -1.07 15.48
N ALA A 228 -5.80 -1.65 15.67
CA ALA A 228 -4.96 -1.37 16.82
C ALA A 228 -4.24 0.00 16.76
N GLY A 229 -4.35 0.73 15.63
CA GLY A 229 -3.95 2.14 15.53
C GLY A 229 -2.99 2.48 14.40
N ASN A 230 -2.54 1.51 13.60
CA ASN A 230 -1.52 1.74 12.57
C ASN A 230 -2.03 1.52 11.14
N PRO A 231 -2.40 2.58 10.40
CA PRO A 231 -2.89 2.46 9.03
C PRO A 231 -1.79 2.23 7.99
N ARG A 232 -0.50 2.24 8.38
CA ARG A 232 0.65 2.09 7.47
C ARG A 232 0.99 0.63 7.23
N VAL A 233 0.08 -0.07 6.56
CA VAL A 233 0.23 -1.50 6.23
C VAL A 233 0.46 -1.67 4.73
N VAL A 234 1.41 -2.52 4.39
CA VAL A 234 1.73 -2.98 3.03
C VAL A 234 1.52 -4.49 3.00
N LEU A 235 0.79 -4.99 2.01
CA LEU A 235 0.55 -6.43 1.84
C LEU A 235 1.64 -7.03 0.96
N CYS A 236 1.92 -8.32 1.14
CA CYS A 236 2.89 -9.03 0.31
C CYS A 236 2.40 -10.44 -0.05
N GLU A 237 2.07 -10.63 -1.33
CA GLU A 237 1.81 -11.95 -1.90
C GLU A 237 3.13 -12.70 -2.09
N ARG A 238 3.17 -13.98 -1.71
CA ARG A 238 4.43 -14.76 -1.60
C ARG A 238 4.27 -16.25 -1.93
N GLY A 239 3.18 -16.56 -2.63
CA GLY A 239 2.74 -17.90 -2.97
C GLY A 239 1.99 -18.62 -1.86
N ILE A 240 1.06 -19.47 -2.27
CA ILE A 240 0.28 -20.37 -1.41
C ILE A 240 0.70 -21.83 -1.64
N ARG A 241 0.49 -22.66 -0.64
CA ARG A 241 0.69 -24.10 -0.72
C ARG A 241 -0.43 -24.73 -1.53
N THR A 242 -0.04 -25.54 -2.50
CA THR A 242 -0.94 -26.36 -3.32
C THR A 242 -0.41 -27.80 -3.38
N PHE A 243 -0.94 -28.62 -4.27
CA PHE A 243 -0.41 -29.95 -4.58
C PHE A 243 0.81 -29.91 -5.52
N GLU A 244 1.11 -28.76 -6.13
CA GLU A 244 2.22 -28.60 -7.08
C GLU A 244 3.58 -28.71 -6.38
N THR A 245 4.57 -29.33 -7.03
CA THR A 245 5.89 -29.63 -6.48
C THR A 245 7.06 -29.05 -7.27
N ALA A 246 6.84 -28.56 -8.50
CA ALA A 246 7.86 -27.90 -9.31
C ALA A 246 8.34 -26.56 -8.72
N THR A 247 7.52 -25.95 -7.87
CA THR A 247 7.83 -24.71 -7.13
C THR A 247 7.54 -24.87 -5.64
N ARG A 248 8.27 -24.15 -4.79
CA ARG A 248 8.10 -24.19 -3.33
C ARG A 248 6.69 -23.81 -2.90
N ASN A 249 6.09 -22.81 -3.55
CA ASN A 249 4.70 -22.41 -3.42
C ASN A 249 4.16 -22.08 -4.82
N THR A 250 2.85 -22.03 -4.99
CA THR A 250 2.23 -21.51 -6.22
C THR A 250 1.99 -20.01 -6.05
N LEU A 251 2.63 -19.18 -6.88
CA LEU A 251 2.41 -17.73 -6.87
C LEU A 251 0.98 -17.42 -7.34
N ASP A 252 0.18 -16.81 -6.47
CA ASP A 252 -1.21 -16.44 -6.78
C ASP A 252 -1.29 -15.01 -7.31
N LEU A 253 -1.05 -14.83 -8.62
CA LEU A 253 -1.15 -13.51 -9.27
C LEU A 253 -2.59 -12.97 -9.27
N ASN A 254 -3.60 -13.84 -9.21
CA ASN A 254 -5.00 -13.41 -9.09
C ASN A 254 -5.20 -12.63 -7.78
N ALA A 255 -4.53 -13.02 -6.70
CA ALA A 255 -4.60 -12.29 -5.44
C ALA A 255 -4.10 -10.85 -5.56
N VAL A 256 -3.11 -10.55 -6.40
CA VAL A 256 -2.65 -9.16 -6.62
C VAL A 256 -3.80 -8.33 -7.18
N ALA A 257 -4.40 -8.76 -8.29
CA ALA A 257 -5.53 -8.06 -8.90
C ALA A 257 -6.72 -7.91 -7.95
N VAL A 258 -7.10 -9.00 -7.26
CA VAL A 258 -8.20 -9.01 -6.29
C VAL A 258 -7.93 -8.09 -5.10
N LEU A 259 -6.69 -8.06 -4.58
CA LEU A 259 -6.33 -7.14 -3.50
C LEU A 259 -6.40 -5.69 -3.99
N LYS A 260 -5.88 -5.40 -5.18
CA LYS A 260 -5.98 -4.06 -5.78
C LYS A 260 -7.42 -3.64 -6.01
N GLU A 261 -8.37 -4.55 -6.18
CA GLU A 261 -9.81 -4.24 -6.23
C GLU A 261 -10.41 -4.05 -4.83
N ARG A 262 -10.08 -4.90 -3.86
CA ARG A 262 -10.80 -4.97 -2.57
C ARG A 262 -10.23 -4.08 -1.48
N THR A 263 -8.95 -3.74 -1.54
CA THR A 263 -8.27 -2.91 -0.53
C THR A 263 -7.60 -1.69 -1.15
N HIS A 264 -7.49 -0.64 -0.35
CA HIS A 264 -6.67 0.52 -0.68
C HIS A 264 -5.20 0.33 -0.28
N LEU A 265 -4.84 -0.71 0.47
CA LEU A 265 -3.46 -0.92 0.91
C LEU A 265 -2.54 -1.27 -0.27
N PRO A 266 -1.26 -0.83 -0.26
CA PRO A 266 -0.30 -1.26 -1.27
C PRO A 266 -0.04 -2.78 -1.23
N VAL A 267 0.25 -3.36 -2.39
CA VAL A 267 0.47 -4.82 -2.56
C VAL A 267 1.82 -5.06 -3.22
N LEU A 268 2.76 -5.65 -2.50
CA LEU A 268 4.02 -6.16 -3.03
C LEU A 268 3.90 -7.65 -3.41
N VAL A 269 4.88 -8.13 -4.18
CA VAL A 269 5.06 -9.56 -4.45
C VAL A 269 6.48 -10.01 -4.10
N ASP A 270 6.61 -11.17 -3.47
CA ASP A 270 7.86 -11.86 -3.18
C ASP A 270 8.04 -13.06 -4.14
N PRO A 271 8.65 -12.85 -5.33
CA PRO A 271 8.83 -13.93 -6.29
C PRO A 271 9.83 -14.98 -5.81
N SER A 272 10.82 -14.61 -4.99
CA SER A 272 11.87 -15.51 -4.50
C SER A 272 11.30 -16.61 -3.61
N HIS A 273 10.50 -16.27 -2.61
CA HIS A 273 9.88 -17.26 -1.73
C HIS A 273 8.65 -17.93 -2.33
N ALA A 274 7.99 -17.28 -3.29
CA ALA A 274 6.89 -17.89 -4.01
C ALA A 274 7.39 -19.08 -4.85
N THR A 275 8.35 -18.85 -5.74
CA THR A 275 8.87 -19.92 -6.60
C THR A 275 9.81 -20.85 -5.83
N GLY A 276 10.68 -20.30 -4.98
CA GLY A 276 11.79 -21.04 -4.35
C GLY A 276 12.85 -21.51 -5.34
N VAL A 277 12.87 -20.96 -6.57
CA VAL A 277 13.75 -21.38 -7.66
C VAL A 277 14.30 -20.14 -8.36
N ARG A 278 15.62 -19.95 -8.32
CA ARG A 278 16.34 -18.77 -8.84
C ARG A 278 15.96 -18.41 -10.27
N SER A 279 15.97 -19.39 -11.18
CA SER A 279 15.68 -19.18 -12.61
C SER A 279 14.25 -18.71 -12.90
N LEU A 280 13.32 -18.92 -11.98
CA LEU A 280 11.92 -18.50 -12.13
C LEU A 280 11.64 -17.11 -11.56
N VAL A 281 12.55 -16.56 -10.74
CA VAL A 281 12.38 -15.25 -10.10
C VAL A 281 12.17 -14.12 -11.12
N PRO A 282 12.96 -13.99 -12.21
CA PRO A 282 12.77 -12.92 -13.18
C PRO A 282 11.40 -12.93 -13.86
N ALA A 283 10.92 -14.12 -14.27
CA ALA A 283 9.62 -14.24 -14.91
C ALA A 283 8.47 -13.92 -13.95
N ALA A 284 8.54 -14.42 -12.71
CA ALA A 284 7.55 -14.14 -11.68
C ALA A 284 7.51 -12.65 -11.29
N ALA A 285 8.68 -11.99 -11.20
CA ALA A 285 8.78 -10.56 -10.92
C ALA A 285 8.11 -9.70 -12.00
N LYS A 286 8.38 -9.98 -13.28
CA LYS A 286 7.76 -9.28 -14.42
C LYS A 286 6.24 -9.46 -14.44
N ALA A 287 5.77 -10.69 -14.23
CA ALA A 287 4.34 -11.01 -14.18
C ALA A 287 3.64 -10.31 -12.99
N ALA A 288 4.30 -10.21 -11.84
CA ALA A 288 3.77 -9.49 -10.69
C ALA A 288 3.56 -7.99 -10.96
N LEU A 289 4.50 -7.33 -11.62
CA LEU A 289 4.33 -5.92 -11.99
C LEU A 289 3.20 -5.74 -13.01
N ALA A 290 3.14 -6.60 -14.03
CA ALA A 290 2.05 -6.58 -15.01
C ALA A 290 0.67 -6.88 -14.39
N ALA A 291 0.62 -7.59 -13.27
CA ALA A 291 -0.61 -7.80 -12.50
C ALA A 291 -1.01 -6.60 -11.61
N GLY A 292 -0.21 -5.53 -11.59
CA GLY A 292 -0.48 -4.30 -10.85
C GLY A 292 0.14 -4.22 -9.45
N ALA A 293 1.17 -5.03 -9.16
CA ALA A 293 1.89 -4.94 -7.89
C ALA A 293 2.54 -3.57 -7.68
N ASP A 294 2.50 -3.06 -6.46
CA ASP A 294 3.10 -1.79 -6.05
C ASP A 294 4.63 -1.85 -5.93
N GLY A 295 5.20 -3.05 -5.99
CA GLY A 295 6.62 -3.30 -5.89
C GLY A 295 6.96 -4.77 -5.64
N LEU A 296 8.23 -5.05 -5.39
CA LEU A 296 8.78 -6.39 -5.29
C LEU A 296 9.70 -6.55 -4.07
N LEU A 297 9.74 -7.76 -3.52
CA LEU A 297 10.66 -8.18 -2.47
C LEU A 297 11.51 -9.36 -2.99
N ILE A 298 12.78 -9.12 -3.31
CA ILE A 298 13.63 -10.08 -4.02
C ILE A 298 14.85 -10.47 -3.18
N GLU A 299 15.20 -11.76 -3.18
CA GLU A 299 16.43 -12.24 -2.56
C GLU A 299 17.61 -12.11 -3.53
N VAL A 300 18.66 -11.42 -3.08
CA VAL A 300 19.93 -11.23 -3.80
C VAL A 300 21.08 -11.54 -2.85
N HIS A 301 21.98 -12.43 -3.26
CA HIS A 301 23.15 -12.80 -2.48
C HIS A 301 24.42 -12.63 -3.32
N PRO A 302 25.53 -12.08 -2.78
CA PRO A 302 26.77 -11.91 -3.56
C PRO A 302 27.35 -13.24 -4.06
N ASP A 303 27.23 -14.28 -3.25
CA ASP A 303 27.63 -15.66 -3.60
C ASP A 303 26.50 -16.62 -3.22
N PRO A 304 25.49 -16.81 -4.08
CA PRO A 304 24.34 -17.64 -3.77
C PRO A 304 24.67 -19.13 -3.50
N GLU A 305 25.81 -19.63 -3.99
CA GLU A 305 26.24 -21.02 -3.77
C GLU A 305 26.70 -21.25 -2.33
N ALA A 306 27.39 -20.26 -1.75
CA ALA A 306 27.89 -20.31 -0.37
C ALA A 306 26.88 -19.83 0.70
N ALA A 307 25.67 -19.40 0.31
CA ALA A 307 24.70 -18.79 1.22
C ALA A 307 24.24 -19.74 2.36
N LEU A 308 24.17 -19.23 3.58
CA LEU A 308 23.75 -19.99 4.79
C LEU A 308 22.24 -20.23 4.86
N SER A 309 21.48 -19.56 3.99
CA SER A 309 20.04 -19.70 3.86
C SER A 309 19.61 -19.36 2.44
N ASP A 310 18.74 -20.19 1.87
CA ASP A 310 17.94 -19.83 0.69
C ASP A 310 18.75 -19.42 -0.56
N GLY A 311 19.96 -19.97 -0.71
CA GLY A 311 20.79 -19.79 -1.90
C GLY A 311 20.11 -20.25 -3.20
N ALA A 312 19.27 -21.29 -3.14
CA ALA A 312 18.56 -21.86 -4.30
C ALA A 312 17.60 -20.89 -5.01
N GLN A 313 17.13 -19.83 -4.34
CA GLN A 313 16.27 -18.80 -4.93
C GLN A 313 16.88 -17.40 -4.99
N SER A 314 18.05 -17.21 -4.36
CA SER A 314 18.73 -15.91 -4.33
C SER A 314 19.37 -15.64 -5.68
N LEU A 315 19.07 -14.50 -6.29
CA LEU A 315 19.76 -14.04 -7.50
C LEU A 315 21.20 -13.62 -7.17
N ALA A 316 22.11 -13.78 -8.12
CA ALA A 316 23.39 -13.09 -8.12
C ALA A 316 23.22 -11.60 -8.47
N PRO A 317 24.16 -10.72 -8.09
CA PRO A 317 24.11 -9.28 -8.42
C PRO A 317 23.84 -8.98 -9.89
N GLU A 318 24.49 -9.70 -10.80
CA GLU A 318 24.38 -9.49 -12.25
C GLU A 318 23.00 -9.88 -12.78
N GLU A 319 22.43 -10.97 -12.25
CA GLU A 319 21.07 -11.41 -12.58
C GLU A 319 20.02 -10.40 -12.07
N PHE A 320 20.24 -9.83 -10.88
CA PHE A 320 19.38 -8.78 -10.35
C PHE A 320 19.48 -7.50 -11.19
N ALA A 321 20.68 -7.08 -11.58
CA ALA A 321 20.88 -5.92 -12.45
C ALA A 321 20.19 -6.09 -13.81
N ALA A 322 20.31 -7.27 -14.43
CA ALA A 322 19.60 -7.61 -15.67
C ALA A 322 18.08 -7.57 -15.48
N LEU A 323 17.57 -8.13 -14.37
CA LEU A 323 16.14 -8.06 -14.05
C LEU A 323 15.68 -6.60 -13.90
N MET A 324 16.42 -5.75 -13.19
CA MET A 324 16.05 -4.34 -13.01
C MET A 324 15.96 -3.58 -14.34
N GLN A 325 16.84 -3.86 -15.30
CA GLN A 325 16.76 -3.31 -16.66
C GLN A 325 15.47 -3.74 -17.36
N ASP A 326 15.10 -5.01 -17.27
CA ASP A 326 13.86 -5.51 -17.86
C ASP A 326 12.62 -4.86 -17.21
N LEU A 327 12.62 -4.71 -15.88
CA LEU A 327 11.47 -4.14 -15.15
C LEU A 327 11.20 -2.68 -15.50
N GLU A 328 12.17 -1.95 -16.05
CA GLU A 328 11.97 -0.57 -16.48
C GLU A 328 10.89 -0.46 -17.57
N GLY A 329 10.87 -1.40 -18.52
CA GLY A 329 9.83 -1.47 -19.55
C GLY A 329 8.44 -1.71 -18.95
N TYR A 330 8.33 -2.64 -18.00
CA TYR A 330 7.06 -2.96 -17.32
C TYR A 330 6.56 -1.79 -16.48
N ALA A 331 7.46 -1.11 -15.77
CA ALA A 331 7.11 0.08 -15.01
C ALA A 331 6.48 1.15 -15.93
N ARG A 332 7.11 1.44 -17.06
CA ARG A 332 6.62 2.44 -18.03
C ARG A 332 5.28 2.04 -18.65
N LEU A 333 5.06 0.76 -18.95
CA LEU A 333 3.78 0.26 -19.50
C LEU A 333 2.61 0.53 -18.53
N GLU A 334 2.86 0.42 -17.22
CA GLU A 334 1.89 0.71 -16.17
C GLU A 334 1.83 2.20 -15.77
N GLY A 335 2.53 3.08 -16.51
CA GLY A 335 2.60 4.51 -16.19
C GLY A 335 3.42 4.84 -14.94
N ARG A 336 4.25 3.91 -14.47
CA ARG A 336 5.04 3.98 -13.24
C ARG A 336 6.54 4.05 -13.55
N THR A 337 7.35 4.25 -12.52
CA THR A 337 8.80 4.43 -12.66
C THR A 337 9.59 3.61 -11.64
N LEU A 338 10.83 3.25 -11.99
CA LEU A 338 11.81 2.75 -11.02
C LEU A 338 12.52 3.92 -10.35
N ALA A 339 13.04 3.72 -9.15
CA ALA A 339 13.73 4.78 -8.40
C ALA A 339 14.96 5.33 -9.14
N ALA A 340 15.74 4.45 -9.77
CA ALA A 340 16.93 4.83 -10.56
C ALA A 340 16.61 5.74 -11.75
N SER A 341 15.37 5.74 -12.25
CA SER A 341 14.95 6.57 -13.38
C SER A 341 14.58 8.00 -12.95
N ILE A 342 14.63 8.33 -11.65
CA ILE A 342 14.33 9.67 -11.12
C ILE A 342 15.63 10.47 -11.00
N PRO A 343 15.76 11.65 -11.64
CA PRO A 343 16.91 12.53 -11.45
C PRO A 343 17.09 12.88 -9.96
N ALA A 344 18.34 12.87 -9.48
CA ALA A 344 18.67 13.20 -8.10
C ALA A 344 18.11 14.58 -7.70
N GLY A 345 16.97 14.58 -7.00
CA GLY A 345 16.22 15.79 -6.65
C GLY A 345 14.69 15.66 -6.74
N GLY A 346 14.15 14.62 -7.40
CA GLY A 346 12.70 14.47 -7.66
C GLY A 346 11.85 13.89 -6.52
N HIS A 347 12.44 13.41 -5.42
CA HIS A 347 11.70 12.68 -4.37
C HIS A 347 10.68 13.54 -3.58
N ALA A 348 10.79 14.87 -3.59
CA ALA A 348 9.92 15.73 -2.80
C ALA A 348 8.59 16.13 -3.48
N ALA A 349 8.48 15.99 -4.81
CA ALA A 349 7.38 16.63 -5.57
C ALA A 349 6.15 15.73 -5.81
N LEU A 350 6.14 14.47 -5.34
CA LEU A 350 5.09 13.50 -5.69
C LEU A 350 4.26 13.00 -4.50
N SER A 351 4.28 13.66 -3.34
CA SER A 351 3.67 13.13 -2.10
C SER A 351 2.76 14.09 -1.30
N ALA A 352 2.37 15.25 -1.80
CA ALA A 352 1.59 16.20 -1.01
C ALA A 352 0.10 16.25 -1.38
N GLY A 353 -0.71 15.52 -0.58
CA GLY A 353 -2.17 15.67 -0.50
C GLY A 353 -2.67 15.07 0.82
N GLY A 354 -2.48 15.77 1.95
CA GLY A 354 -2.96 15.31 3.25
C GLY A 354 -2.53 16.18 4.44
N SER A 355 -3.53 16.76 5.09
CA SER A 355 -3.49 17.75 6.20
C SER A 355 -2.65 17.36 7.43
N ALA A 356 -1.97 18.36 7.97
CA ALA A 356 -1.16 18.32 9.19
C ALA A 356 -2.00 18.16 10.48
N ALA A 357 -1.49 17.37 11.42
CA ALA A 357 -1.82 17.43 12.83
C ALA A 357 -0.53 17.65 13.62
N GLU A 358 -0.49 18.73 14.41
CA GLU A 358 0.67 19.21 15.15
C GLU A 358 0.99 18.31 16.36
N GLY A 359 2.25 17.88 16.46
CA GLY A 359 2.81 17.22 17.64
C GLY A 359 4.32 17.49 17.70
N ARG A 360 4.75 18.18 18.75
CA ARG A 360 6.14 18.66 18.97
C ARG A 360 7.16 17.51 18.90
N ARG A 361 8.17 17.63 18.04
CA ARG A 361 9.40 16.79 18.02
C ARG A 361 10.50 17.42 18.88
N PRO A 362 11.34 16.65 19.60
CA PRO A 362 12.55 17.16 20.22
C PRO A 362 13.69 17.33 19.19
N ALA A 363 14.63 18.22 19.52
CA ALA A 363 15.61 18.82 18.61
C ALA A 363 16.60 17.82 17.97
N GLU A 364 16.66 17.82 16.63
CA GLU A 364 17.68 17.14 15.81
C GLU A 364 18.97 17.97 15.70
N ALA A 365 20.11 17.27 15.66
CA ALA A 365 21.43 17.83 15.41
C ALA A 365 21.54 18.43 13.99
N PRO A 366 22.39 19.45 13.76
CA PRO A 366 22.33 20.25 12.54
C PRO A 366 22.80 19.45 11.31
N PRO A 367 22.09 19.56 10.17
CA PRO A 367 22.47 18.85 8.95
C PRO A 367 23.74 19.46 8.33
N ARG A 368 24.55 18.60 7.70
CA ARG A 368 25.72 19.03 6.91
C ARG A 368 25.27 20.01 5.83
N LYS A 369 25.93 21.18 5.75
CA LYS A 369 25.57 22.28 4.85
C LYS A 369 25.64 21.83 3.38
N GLN A 370 24.50 21.88 2.69
CA GLN A 370 24.44 21.82 1.22
C GLN A 370 25.18 23.03 0.62
N PRO A 371 25.66 22.93 -0.64
CA PRO A 371 26.24 24.07 -1.35
C PRO A 371 25.27 25.25 -1.32
N ALA A 372 25.76 26.44 -0.92
CA ALA A 372 24.92 27.61 -0.62
C ALA A 372 23.98 28.01 -1.78
N GLU A 373 24.41 27.77 -3.02
CA GLU A 373 23.62 28.05 -4.23
C GLU A 373 22.38 27.17 -4.37
N ILE A 374 22.49 25.86 -4.12
CA ILE A 374 21.34 24.94 -4.22
C ILE A 374 20.30 25.28 -3.15
N SER A 375 20.74 25.62 -1.94
CA SER A 375 19.83 26.03 -0.87
C SER A 375 19.12 27.36 -1.17
N GLN A 376 19.74 28.27 -1.92
CA GLN A 376 19.09 29.50 -2.36
C GLN A 376 18.04 29.24 -3.45
N LEU A 377 18.35 28.38 -4.43
CA LEU A 377 17.40 27.99 -5.48
C LEU A 377 16.17 27.28 -4.91
N ARG A 378 16.35 26.40 -3.90
CA ARG A 378 15.21 25.74 -3.23
C ARG A 378 14.29 26.73 -2.51
N ARG A 379 14.87 27.67 -1.75
CA ARG A 379 14.08 28.75 -1.13
C ARG A 379 13.35 29.59 -2.17
N ARG A 380 13.95 29.78 -3.35
CA ARG A 380 13.29 30.49 -4.45
C ARG A 380 12.09 29.72 -5.01
N ILE A 381 12.20 28.39 -5.13
CA ILE A 381 11.08 27.52 -5.53
C ILE A 381 9.96 27.60 -4.49
N GLU A 382 10.27 27.44 -3.20
CA GLU A 382 9.26 27.55 -2.12
C GLU A 382 8.50 28.88 -2.17
N GLN A 383 9.21 29.99 -2.41
CA GLN A 383 8.59 31.31 -2.57
C GLN A 383 7.66 31.40 -3.80
N LEU A 384 8.05 30.76 -4.91
CA LEU A 384 7.24 30.71 -6.13
C LEU A 384 5.99 29.84 -5.92
N ASP A 385 6.13 28.71 -5.23
CA ASP A 385 5.02 27.83 -4.89
C ASP A 385 3.97 28.56 -4.03
N ASP A 386 4.42 29.31 -3.01
CA ASP A 386 3.55 30.16 -2.20
C ASP A 386 2.85 31.25 -3.05
N GLN A 387 3.53 31.80 -4.06
CA GLN A 387 2.92 32.76 -4.98
C GLN A 387 1.86 32.10 -5.88
N ILE A 388 2.13 30.91 -6.39
CA ILE A 388 1.18 30.14 -7.20
C ILE A 388 -0.09 29.86 -6.40
N VAL A 389 0.05 29.39 -5.15
CA VAL A 389 -1.11 29.11 -4.28
C VAL A 389 -1.92 30.38 -4.00
N ARG A 390 -1.26 31.52 -3.72
CA ARG A 390 -1.95 32.80 -3.49
C ARG A 390 -2.71 33.27 -4.73
N LEU A 391 -2.10 33.17 -5.91
CA LEU A 391 -2.73 33.55 -7.18
C LEU A 391 -3.90 32.62 -7.52
N ALA A 392 -3.77 31.32 -7.27
CA ALA A 392 -4.85 30.36 -7.42
C ALA A 392 -6.03 30.69 -6.50
N ALA A 393 -5.77 30.96 -5.22
CA ALA A 393 -6.81 31.35 -4.26
C ALA A 393 -7.50 32.68 -4.62
N GLU A 394 -6.77 33.65 -5.16
CA GLU A 394 -7.33 34.88 -5.70
C GLU A 394 -8.22 34.63 -6.92
N ARG A 395 -7.74 33.84 -7.88
CA ARG A 395 -8.53 33.44 -9.06
C ARG A 395 -9.84 32.76 -8.65
N THR A 396 -9.80 31.84 -7.69
CA THR A 396 -10.99 31.16 -7.17
C THR A 396 -11.97 32.14 -6.52
N ARG A 397 -11.48 33.16 -5.79
CA ARG A 397 -12.34 34.23 -5.23
C ARG A 397 -13.03 35.04 -6.34
N VAL A 398 -12.31 35.42 -7.39
CA VAL A 398 -12.87 36.12 -8.56
C VAL A 398 -13.91 35.25 -9.26
N ALA A 399 -13.61 33.97 -9.48
CA ALA A 399 -14.54 33.02 -10.09
C ALA A 399 -15.84 32.92 -9.27
N ARG A 400 -15.77 32.83 -7.93
CA ARG A 400 -16.96 32.82 -7.06
C ARG A 400 -17.81 34.09 -7.17
N VAL A 401 -17.20 35.27 -7.36
CA VAL A 401 -17.93 36.51 -7.59
C VAL A 401 -18.65 36.47 -8.94
N ILE A 402 -18.00 35.97 -9.99
CA ILE A 402 -18.61 35.77 -11.31
C ILE A 402 -19.78 34.78 -11.22
N GLY A 403 -19.59 33.63 -10.56
CA GLY A 403 -20.63 32.62 -10.36
C GLY A 403 -21.88 33.19 -9.68
N ARG A 404 -21.71 33.93 -8.57
CA ARG A 404 -22.83 34.60 -7.88
C ARG A 404 -23.59 35.58 -8.78
N ARG A 405 -22.88 36.35 -9.60
CA ARG A 405 -23.49 37.28 -10.57
C ARG A 405 -24.22 36.55 -11.70
N LYS A 406 -23.65 35.46 -12.22
CA LYS A 406 -24.30 34.61 -13.24
C LYS A 406 -25.60 34.01 -12.72
N SER A 407 -25.62 33.48 -11.49
CA SER A 407 -26.82 32.96 -10.82
C SER A 407 -27.93 33.99 -10.69
N SER A 408 -27.60 35.25 -10.38
CA SER A 408 -28.58 36.36 -10.32
C SER A 408 -29.13 36.80 -11.69
N SER A 409 -28.53 36.33 -12.79
CA SER A 409 -28.86 36.72 -14.18
C SER A 409 -29.35 35.56 -15.05
N GLN A 410 -29.70 34.40 -14.46
CA GLN A 410 -30.14 33.17 -15.14
C GLN A 410 -29.19 32.65 -16.23
N LYS A 411 -27.90 33.02 -16.18
CA LYS A 411 -26.88 32.50 -17.11
C LYS A 411 -26.28 31.20 -16.57
N PRO A 412 -25.98 30.22 -17.42
CA PRO A 412 -25.37 28.96 -17.01
C PRO A 412 -24.01 29.21 -16.34
N VAL A 413 -23.77 28.45 -15.27
CA VAL A 413 -22.56 28.51 -14.44
C VAL A 413 -21.35 28.07 -15.28
N TYR A 414 -21.53 26.98 -16.01
CA TYR A 414 -20.56 26.41 -16.95
C TYR A 414 -20.77 26.92 -18.39
N ASP A 415 -19.66 27.16 -19.10
CA ASP A 415 -19.64 27.59 -20.50
C ASP A 415 -18.43 26.96 -21.21
N ALA A 416 -18.69 25.88 -21.95
CA ALA A 416 -17.67 25.10 -22.65
C ALA A 416 -16.91 25.91 -23.70
N THR A 417 -17.55 26.92 -24.32
CA THR A 417 -16.90 27.76 -25.33
C THR A 417 -15.89 28.68 -24.67
N GLN A 418 -16.26 29.27 -23.52
CA GLN A 418 -15.36 30.11 -22.75
C GLN A 418 -14.19 29.32 -22.16
N GLU A 419 -14.42 28.08 -21.71
CA GLU A 419 -13.36 27.20 -21.23
C GLU A 419 -12.33 26.91 -22.32
N ALA A 420 -12.77 26.49 -23.51
CA ALA A 420 -11.88 26.21 -24.63
C ALA A 420 -10.99 27.41 -24.99
N LEU A 421 -11.55 28.63 -24.95
CA LEU A 421 -10.79 29.86 -25.18
C LEU A 421 -9.75 30.13 -24.09
N VAL A 422 -10.09 29.88 -22.83
CA VAL A 422 -9.19 30.08 -21.69
C VAL A 422 -8.03 29.09 -21.71
N LEU A 423 -8.31 27.81 -22.05
CA LEU A 423 -7.31 26.76 -22.19
C LEU A 423 -6.38 27.03 -23.38
N ALA A 424 -6.92 27.40 -24.54
CA ALA A 424 -6.11 27.79 -25.71
C ALA A 424 -5.18 28.97 -25.38
N ALA A 425 -5.70 30.01 -24.73
CA ALA A 425 -4.89 31.17 -24.33
C ALA A 425 -3.81 30.81 -23.28
N ALA A 426 -4.05 29.78 -22.45
CA ALA A 426 -3.05 29.28 -21.49
C ALA A 426 -1.91 28.55 -22.20
N ARG A 427 -2.23 27.68 -23.17
CA ARG A 427 -1.24 27.01 -24.03
C ARG A 427 -0.34 28.03 -24.74
N ASP A 428 -0.95 29.06 -25.34
CA ASP A 428 -0.21 30.09 -26.09
C ASP A 428 0.71 30.93 -25.20
N ARG A 429 0.30 31.24 -23.97
CA ARG A 429 1.15 31.94 -23.00
C ARG A 429 2.30 31.06 -22.53
N ALA A 430 2.02 29.80 -22.22
CA ALA A 430 3.02 28.84 -21.71
C ALA A 430 4.19 28.64 -22.69
N ALA A 431 3.88 28.54 -23.99
CA ALA A 431 4.87 28.41 -25.04
C ALA A 431 5.87 29.59 -25.10
N ARG A 432 5.45 30.80 -24.70
CA ARG A 432 6.32 32.00 -24.67
C ARG A 432 7.22 32.06 -23.45
N ASP A 433 6.77 31.49 -22.33
CA ASP A 433 7.40 31.65 -21.02
C ASP A 433 8.21 30.40 -20.58
N GLY A 434 8.41 29.44 -21.49
CA GLY A 434 9.22 28.24 -21.25
C GLY A 434 8.52 27.14 -20.45
N LEU A 435 7.18 27.18 -20.34
CA LEU A 435 6.35 26.14 -19.72
C LEU A 435 5.70 25.27 -20.81
N SER A 436 5.64 23.95 -20.58
CA SER A 436 4.96 23.05 -21.52
C SER A 436 3.49 23.46 -21.70
N PRO A 437 2.98 23.57 -22.94
CA PRO A 437 1.57 23.89 -23.22
C PRO A 437 0.60 22.94 -22.50
N ASP A 438 0.92 21.65 -22.46
CA ASP A 438 0.11 20.62 -21.78
C ASP A 438 0.09 20.81 -20.26
N THR A 439 1.22 21.22 -19.66
CA THR A 439 1.28 21.50 -18.22
C THR A 439 0.42 22.70 -17.86
N ALA A 440 0.47 23.77 -18.68
CA ALA A 440 -0.35 24.95 -18.46
C ALA A 440 -1.85 24.67 -18.65
N GLU A 441 -2.21 23.86 -19.65
CA GLU A 441 -3.58 23.45 -19.87
C GLU A 441 -4.12 22.67 -18.66
N LYS A 442 -3.40 21.65 -18.19
CA LYS A 442 -3.79 20.85 -17.01
C LYS A 442 -3.95 21.71 -15.76
N LEU A 443 -3.03 22.64 -15.52
CA LEU A 443 -3.12 23.55 -14.38
C LEU A 443 -4.37 24.43 -14.46
N ILE A 444 -4.66 25.01 -15.62
CA ILE A 444 -5.82 25.89 -15.78
C ILE A 444 -7.14 25.12 -15.76
N ALA A 445 -7.19 23.91 -16.33
CA ALA A 445 -8.35 23.02 -16.27
C ALA A 445 -8.71 22.66 -14.82
N LEU A 446 -7.73 22.23 -14.02
CA LEU A 446 -7.93 21.94 -12.60
C LEU A 446 -8.50 23.13 -11.82
N LEU A 447 -8.02 24.35 -12.13
CA LEU A 447 -8.53 25.57 -11.49
C LEU A 447 -9.93 25.98 -12.01
N ILE A 448 -10.35 25.54 -13.19
CA ILE A 448 -11.71 25.73 -13.70
C ILE A 448 -12.64 24.74 -12.99
N ASP A 449 -12.26 23.46 -12.91
CA ASP A 449 -13.04 22.41 -12.26
C ASP A 449 -13.29 22.70 -10.78
N GLU A 450 -12.27 23.14 -10.05
CA GLU A 450 -12.40 23.56 -8.64
C GLU A 450 -13.41 24.73 -8.50
N ALA A 451 -13.37 25.68 -9.43
CA ALA A 451 -14.27 26.83 -9.42
C ALA A 451 -15.72 26.44 -9.74
N VAL A 452 -15.93 25.55 -10.72
CA VAL A 452 -17.25 25.03 -11.10
C VAL A 452 -17.82 24.16 -9.98
N SER A 453 -17.03 23.23 -9.41
CA SER A 453 -17.42 22.36 -8.32
C SER A 453 -17.81 23.14 -7.06
N THR A 454 -17.06 24.20 -6.73
CA THR A 454 -17.41 25.09 -5.61
C THR A 454 -18.72 25.85 -5.86
N GLN A 455 -19.04 26.18 -7.11
CA GLN A 455 -20.27 26.91 -7.47
C GLN A 455 -21.50 26.00 -7.50
N LEU A 456 -21.33 24.72 -7.80
CA LEU A 456 -22.39 23.69 -7.82
C LEU A 456 -22.59 22.98 -6.48
N GLY A 457 -21.90 23.40 -5.42
CA GLY A 457 -22.05 22.82 -4.08
C GLY A 457 -21.43 21.43 -3.91
N GLY A 458 -20.42 21.09 -4.71
CA GLY A 458 -19.71 19.80 -4.63
C GLY A 458 -20.35 18.67 -5.44
N GLN A 459 -21.31 18.96 -6.31
CA GLN A 459 -21.75 18.01 -7.33
C GLN A 459 -20.97 18.27 -8.63
N ALA A 460 -20.31 17.23 -9.15
CA ALA A 460 -19.68 17.29 -10.47
C ALA A 460 -20.78 17.48 -11.54
N PRO A 461 -20.53 18.28 -12.59
CA PRO A 461 -21.46 18.41 -13.70
C PRO A 461 -21.57 17.06 -14.45
N GLU A 462 -22.79 16.68 -14.84
CA GLU A 462 -23.06 15.52 -15.71
C GLU A 462 -22.48 15.69 -17.13
#